data_AF-A0A936JMP6-F1
#
_entry.id   AF-A0A936JMP6-F1
#
_cell.length_a   1.000
_cell.length_b   1.000
_cell.length_c   1.000
_cell.angle_alpha   90.00
_cell.angle_beta   90.00
_cell.angle_gamma   90.00
#
_symmetry.space_group_name_H-M   'P 1'
#
loop_
_entity.id
_entity.type
_entity.pdbx_description
1 polymer ?
#
loop_
_entity_poly.entity_id
_entity_poly.type
_entity_poly.pdbx_seq_one_letter_code
_entity_poly.pdbx_strand_id
1 'polypeptide(L)' 'MIRTFITPMQSNFTVALEFPDEYLGEELELIVFKKEEGLIAEKKSQTTKLSDKYKGAFTKEDAKSFDTHTKQMRKEWDNT' A
#
# COMPACT_ATOMS: atom_id res chain seq x y z
N MET A 1 14.83 30.34 -16.25
CA MET A 1 14.10 29.17 -15.71
C MET A 1 12.93 29.66 -14.87
N ILE A 2 11.70 29.52 -15.37
CA ILE A 2 10.49 29.86 -14.61
C ILE A 2 10.11 28.63 -13.78
N ARG A 3 9.92 28.80 -12.46
CA ARG A 3 9.49 27.74 -11.55
C ARG A 3 8.17 28.14 -10.90
N THR A 4 7.12 27.36 -11.16
CA THR A 4 5.78 27.61 -10.63
C THR A 4 5.37 26.48 -9.70
N PHE A 5 4.96 26.82 -8.47
CA PHE A 5 4.45 25.86 -7.49
C PHE A 5 2.93 25.97 -7.42
N ILE A 6 2.23 24.88 -7.72
CA ILE A 6 0.78 24.82 -7.69
C ILE A 6 0.36 23.81 -6.63
N THR A 7 -0.48 24.23 -5.69
CA THR A 7 -1.07 23.37 -4.65
C THR A 7 -2.59 23.33 -4.85
N PRO A 8 -3.11 22.36 -5.61
CA PRO A 8 -4.54 22.29 -5.89
C PRO A 8 -5.32 21.94 -4.62
N MET A 9 -6.40 22.69 -4.34
CA MET A 9 -7.29 22.46 -3.18
C MET A 9 -8.51 21.59 -3.51
N GLN A 10 -8.74 21.28 -4.80
CA GLN A 10 -9.89 20.52 -5.29
C GLN A 10 -9.47 19.57 -6.42
N SER A 11 -10.25 18.50 -6.61
CA SER A 11 -10.08 17.56 -7.73
C SER A 11 -10.53 18.19 -9.06
N ASN A 12 -9.90 17.80 -10.17
CA ASN A 12 -10.15 18.30 -11.54
C ASN A 12 -9.78 19.77 -11.77
N PHE A 13 -8.57 20.16 -11.37
CA PHE A 13 -8.04 21.49 -11.68
C PHE A 13 -7.34 21.51 -13.05
N THR A 14 -7.49 22.60 -13.78
CA THR A 14 -6.82 22.83 -15.07
C THR A 14 -5.76 23.90 -14.89
N VAL A 15 -4.55 23.65 -15.40
CA VAL A 15 -3.47 24.65 -15.45
C VAL A 15 -3.33 25.13 -16.89
N ALA A 16 -3.56 26.42 -17.11
CA ALA A 16 -3.25 27.10 -18.37
C ALA A 16 -1.94 27.89 -18.20
N LEU A 17 -1.04 27.75 -19.17
CA LEU A 17 0.24 28.46 -19.21
C LEU A 17 0.26 29.29 -20.49
N GLU A 18 0.44 30.60 -20.33
CA GLU A 18 0.62 31.54 -21.43
C GLU A 18 2.09 31.93 -21.49
N PHE A 19 2.73 31.69 -22.62
CA PHE A 19 4.13 32.00 -22.83
C PHE A 19 4.26 33.27 -23.68
N PRO A 20 5.21 34.16 -23.36
CA PRO A 20 5.56 35.29 -24.22
C PRO A 20 6.06 34.85 -25.61
N ASP A 21 5.94 35.72 -26.60
CA ASP A 21 6.37 35.48 -27.99
C ASP A 21 7.85 35.12 -28.12
N GLU A 22 8.67 35.47 -27.14
CA GLU A 22 10.10 35.18 -27.08
C GLU A 22 10.41 33.67 -26.98
N TYR A 23 9.42 32.83 -26.60
CA TYR A 23 9.57 31.38 -26.51
C TYR A 23 9.07 30.63 -27.76
N LEU A 24 8.62 31.35 -28.81
CA LEU A 24 8.19 30.71 -30.05
C LEU A 24 9.38 30.05 -30.78
N GLY A 25 9.27 28.74 -31.02
CA GLY A 25 10.27 27.98 -31.78
C GLY A 25 11.39 27.37 -30.93
N GLU A 26 11.35 27.55 -29.62
CA GLU A 26 12.26 26.92 -28.67
C GLU A 26 11.65 25.64 -28.08
N GLU A 27 12.50 24.68 -27.69
CA GLU A 27 12.07 23.45 -27.01
C GLU A 27 11.83 23.72 -25.52
N LEU A 28 10.61 23.47 -25.05
CA LEU A 28 10.19 23.70 -23.67
C LEU A 28 10.02 22.39 -22.91
N GLU A 29 10.75 22.23 -21.80
CA GLU A 29 10.61 21.08 -20.90
C GLU A 29 9.70 21.42 -19.71
N LEU A 30 8.62 20.64 -19.54
CA LEU A 30 7.65 20.76 -18.45
C LEU A 30 7.77 19.56 -17.51
N ILE A 31 8.30 19.80 -16.30
CA ILE A 31 8.46 18.76 -15.28
C ILE A 31 7.39 18.95 -14.20
N VAL A 32 6.44 18.01 -14.14
CA VAL A 32 5.39 17.97 -13.12
C VAL A 32 5.67 16.80 -12.19
N PHE A 33 5.86 17.10 -10.91
CA PHE A 33 6.09 16.08 -9.88
C PHE A 33 5.35 16.44 -8.60
N LYS A 34 4.92 15.42 -7.86
CA LYS A 34 4.33 15.61 -6.54
C LYS A 34 5.48 15.80 -5.55
N LYS A 35 5.57 17.00 -4.96
CA LYS A 35 6.64 17.38 -4.01
C LYS A 35 6.81 16.40 -2.83
N GLU A 36 5.73 15.69 -2.47
CA GLU A 36 5.71 14.71 -1.38
C GLU A 36 5.38 13.30 -1.87
N GLU A 37 6.07 12.81 -2.90
CA GLU A 37 6.06 11.37 -3.25
C GLU A 37 6.96 10.52 -2.34
N GLY A 38 7.86 11.14 -1.56
CA GLY A 38 8.76 10.45 -0.62
C GLY A 38 8.15 10.09 0.73
N LEU A 39 7.00 10.66 1.07
CA LEU A 39 6.12 10.15 2.13
C LEU A 39 4.97 9.46 1.43
N ILE A 40 5.27 8.33 0.78
CA ILE A 40 4.25 7.29 0.64
C ILE A 40 3.86 7.01 2.09
N ALA A 41 2.81 7.69 2.55
CA ALA A 41 1.99 7.21 3.65
C ALA A 41 1.79 5.75 3.29
N GLU A 42 2.48 4.88 4.03
CA GLU A 42 2.44 3.44 3.88
C GLU A 42 0.98 3.16 3.60
N LYS A 43 0.71 2.71 2.37
CA LYS A 43 -0.64 2.55 1.84
C LYS A 43 -1.28 1.54 2.76
N LYS A 44 -1.87 2.02 3.88
CA LYS A 44 -1.88 1.31 5.18
C LYS A 44 -2.01 -0.14 4.83
N SER A 45 -0.88 -0.84 4.84
CA SER A 45 -0.90 -2.27 4.60
C SER A 45 -1.73 -2.72 5.77
N GLN A 46 -3.03 -2.92 5.53
CA GLN A 46 -3.92 -3.44 6.52
C GLN A 46 -3.24 -4.75 6.85
N THR A 47 -2.52 -4.76 7.97
CA THR A 47 -1.86 -5.94 8.50
C THR A 47 -2.98 -6.92 8.67
N THR A 48 -3.24 -7.69 7.62
CA THR A 48 -4.36 -8.59 7.57
C THR A 48 -3.90 -9.64 8.54
N LYS A 49 -4.46 -9.61 9.75
CA LYS A 49 -4.08 -10.61 10.75
C LYS A 49 -4.32 -11.94 10.05
N LEU A 50 -3.29 -12.79 10.01
CA LEU A 50 -3.40 -14.08 9.32
C LEU A 50 -4.62 -14.86 9.85
N SER A 51 -4.97 -14.64 11.13
CA SER A 51 -6.22 -15.13 11.74
C SER A 51 -7.48 -14.79 10.93
N ASP A 52 -7.58 -13.62 10.31
CA ASP A 52 -8.75 -13.20 9.54
C ASP A 52 -8.81 -13.89 8.17
N LYS A 53 -7.65 -14.28 7.61
CA LYS A 53 -7.58 -15.06 6.36
C LYS A 53 -7.94 -16.53 6.53
N TYR A 54 -7.71 -17.10 7.72
CA TYR A 54 -7.92 -18.52 8.00
C TYR A 54 -9.10 -18.79 8.95
N LYS A 55 -9.87 -17.77 9.32
CA LYS A 55 -11.07 -17.92 10.16
C LYS A 55 -12.13 -18.73 9.40
N GLY A 56 -12.33 -19.98 9.81
CA GLY A 56 -13.28 -20.92 9.18
C GLY A 56 -12.65 -21.91 8.21
N ALA A 57 -11.33 -21.92 8.04
CA ALA A 57 -10.62 -22.91 7.22
C ALA A 57 -10.63 -24.33 7.82
N PHE A 58 -10.91 -24.46 9.12
CA PHE A 58 -11.03 -25.74 9.82
C PHE A 58 -12.45 -25.93 10.32
N THR A 59 -13.02 -27.12 10.10
CA THR A 59 -14.26 -27.51 10.75
C THR A 59 -14.01 -27.78 12.25
N LYS A 60 -15.06 -27.79 13.06
CA LYS A 60 -14.93 -28.10 14.51
C LYS A 60 -14.41 -29.51 14.77
N GLU A 61 -14.61 -30.42 13.81
CA GLU A 61 -14.18 -31.81 13.88
C GLU A 61 -12.68 -31.94 13.59
N ASP A 62 -12.20 -31.23 12.56
CA ASP A 62 -10.76 -31.17 12.22
C ASP A 62 -9.94 -30.52 13.33
N ALA A 63 -10.49 -29.49 13.98
CA ALA A 63 -9.82 -28.85 15.11
C ALA A 63 -9.69 -29.80 16.32
N LYS A 64 -10.69 -30.66 16.56
CA LYS A 64 -10.66 -31.64 17.66
C LYS A 64 -9.68 -32.78 17.37
N SER A 65 -9.68 -33.33 16.16
CA SER A 65 -8.74 -34.39 15.78
C SER A 65 -7.30 -33.89 15.86
N PHE A 66 -7.03 -32.68 15.37
CA PHE A 66 -5.71 -32.05 15.46
C PHE A 66 -5.25 -31.79 16.91
N ASP A 67 -6.14 -31.31 17.78
CA ASP A 67 -5.82 -31.11 19.21
C ASP A 67 -5.49 -32.44 19.90
N THR A 68 -6.27 -33.50 19.64
CA THR A 68 -6.01 -34.82 20.21
C THR A 68 -4.68 -35.41 19.74
N HIS A 69 -4.38 -35.28 18.45
CA HIS A 69 -3.13 -35.76 17.86
C HIS A 69 -1.91 -35.00 18.40
N THR A 70 -2.02 -33.68 18.53
CA THR A 70 -0.94 -32.83 19.08
C THR A 70 -0.66 -33.15 20.55
N LYS A 71 -1.70 -33.42 21.35
CA LYS A 71 -1.55 -33.86 22.75
C LYS A 71 -0.88 -35.22 22.87
N GLN A 72 -1.18 -36.14 21.94
CA GLN A 72 -0.53 -37.44 21.91
C GLN A 72 0.96 -37.30 21.60
N MET A 73 1.33 -36.55 20.55
CA MET A 73 2.73 -36.33 20.19
C MET A 73 3.53 -35.63 21.30
N ARG A 74 2.92 -34.66 22.01
CA ARG A 74 3.59 -34.02 23.17
C ARG A 74 3.81 -35.02 24.32
N LYS A 75 2.84 -35.88 24.61
CA LYS A 75 3.01 -36.94 25.63
C LYS A 75 4.09 -37.93 25.24
N GLU A 76 4.20 -38.28 23.96
CA GLU A 76 5.26 -39.15 23.46
C GLU A 76 6.65 -38.51 23.60
N TRP A 77 6.74 -37.20 23.37
CA TRP A 77 7.98 -36.43 23.54
C TRP A 77 8.39 -36.24 25.01
N ASP A 78 7.43 -35.99 25.90
CA ASP A 78 7.69 -35.82 27.34
C ASP A 78 8.05 -37.15 28.05
N ASN A 79 7.87 -38.29 27.37
CA ASN A 79 8.13 -39.64 27.91
C ASN A 79 9.39 -40.29 27.31
N THR A 80 10.25 -39.48 26.65
CA THR A 80 11.63 -39.80 26.22
C THR A 80 12.64 -39.02 27.05
#